data_AF-A0A1T5L892-F1
#
_entry.id   AF-A0A1T5L892-F1
#
_cell.length_a   1.000
_cell.length_b   1.000
_cell.length_c   1.000
_cell.angle_alpha   90.00
_cell.angle_beta   90.00
_cell.angle_gamma   90.00
#
_symmetry.space_group_name_H-M   'P 1'
#
loop_
_entity.id
_entity.type
_entity.pdbx_description
1 polymer ?
#
loop_
_entity_poly.entity_id
_entity_poly.type
_entity_poly.pdbx_seq_one_letter_code
_entity_poly.pdbx_strand_id
1 'polypeptide(L)'
;MELLSVFKTENQRELLTSLLPGAIASWPYTYLIVHSLPYDVQSALTEWTIIPIVLGFLLVSWGTGLFLTDVASNIEVRLEMIFLKLKTTPKQATAVSPFSLKDNTLATFRLLFGWLLILFNCWELLLGKFVRDRINDKSVDQLSEEFYDRWARYLAICISTKEPVIVKYYRGILNRFRFELTIIAAICIMLLGHLAICITHEQTSNIDWGKTSLYLGILIVILTFLFIEAFKGIELLHDLRQELIDTCSEKS
;
A
#
# COMPACT_ATOMS: atom_id res chain seq x y z
N MET A 1 9.69 -10.01 10.42
CA MET A 1 8.80 -11.17 10.54
C MET A 1 7.58 -10.91 9.69
N GLU A 2 7.34 -11.71 8.65
CA GLU A 2 6.15 -11.59 7.82
C GLU A 2 4.94 -12.05 8.64
N LEU A 3 4.04 -11.13 8.98
CA LEU A 3 2.78 -11.43 9.67
C LEU A 3 1.95 -12.51 8.93
N LEU A 4 2.20 -12.65 7.62
CA LEU A 4 1.61 -13.66 6.74
C LEU A 4 2.22 -15.07 6.90
N SER A 5 3.45 -15.20 7.39
CA SER A 5 4.11 -16.51 7.57
C SER A 5 3.48 -17.37 8.68
N VAL A 6 2.68 -16.75 9.55
CA VAL A 6 1.91 -17.43 10.61
C VAL A 6 0.72 -18.21 10.02
N PHE A 7 0.21 -17.79 8.85
CA PHE A 7 -0.91 -18.44 8.18
C PHE A 7 -0.39 -19.54 7.27
N LYS A 8 -0.38 -20.77 7.78
CA LYS A 8 0.25 -21.94 7.13
C LYS A 8 -0.44 -22.38 5.83
N THR A 9 -1.66 -21.91 5.54
CA THR A 9 -2.40 -22.31 4.34
C THR A 9 -2.69 -21.14 3.42
N GLU A 10 -2.60 -21.38 2.12
CA GLU A 10 -2.85 -20.36 1.07
C GLU A 10 -4.25 -19.76 1.18
N ASN A 11 -5.26 -20.58 1.50
CA ASN A 11 -6.63 -20.14 1.71
C ASN A 11 -6.78 -19.15 2.89
N GLN A 12 -6.01 -19.33 3.96
CA GLN A 12 -6.04 -18.40 5.10
C GLN A 12 -5.44 -17.05 4.72
N ARG A 13 -4.39 -17.06 3.89
CA ARG A 13 -3.78 -15.83 3.39
C ARG A 13 -4.77 -15.05 2.54
N GLU A 14 -5.45 -15.69 1.60
CA GLU A 14 -6.46 -15.04 0.75
C GLU A 14 -7.61 -14.43 1.55
N LEU A 15 -8.13 -15.20 2.52
CA LEU A 15 -9.18 -14.73 3.41
C LEU A 15 -8.70 -13.50 4.20
N LEU A 16 -7.48 -13.53 4.75
CA LEU A 16 -6.96 -12.40 5.52
C LEU A 16 -6.72 -11.17 4.64
N THR A 17 -6.14 -11.36 3.43
CA THR A 17 -5.86 -10.27 2.51
C THR A 17 -7.11 -9.58 1.98
N SER A 18 -8.26 -10.26 1.99
CA SER A 18 -9.55 -9.65 1.66
C SER A 18 -10.25 -9.09 2.91
N LEU A 19 -10.37 -9.89 3.97
CA LEU A 19 -11.11 -9.53 5.17
C LEU A 19 -10.50 -8.32 5.91
N LEU A 20 -9.17 -8.26 6.05
CA LEU A 20 -8.51 -7.21 6.83
C LEU A 20 -8.72 -5.81 6.24
N PRO A 21 -8.41 -5.54 4.96
CA PRO A 21 -8.72 -4.24 4.35
C PRO A 21 -10.21 -3.90 4.41
N GLY A 22 -11.08 -4.91 4.22
CA GLY A 22 -12.52 -4.73 4.31
C GLY A 22 -13.00 -4.32 5.70
N ALA A 23 -12.43 -4.91 6.75
CA ALA A 23 -12.70 -4.54 8.14
C ALA A 23 -12.21 -3.11 8.46
N ILE A 24 -11.01 -2.75 7.97
CA ILE A 24 -10.47 -1.39 8.09
C ILE A 24 -11.38 -0.37 7.39
N ALA A 25 -11.88 -0.68 6.20
CA ALA A 25 -12.76 0.22 5.46
C ALA A 25 -14.15 0.38 6.12
N SER A 26 -14.70 -0.72 6.65
CA SER A 26 -16.08 -0.77 7.13
C SER A 26 -16.27 -0.34 8.59
N TRP A 27 -15.24 -0.40 9.43
CA TRP A 27 -15.39 -0.13 10.88
C TRP A 27 -16.08 1.21 11.21
N PRO A 28 -15.82 2.36 10.53
CA PRO A 28 -16.47 3.61 10.91
C PRO A 28 -17.96 3.58 10.60
N TYR A 29 -18.35 2.90 9.53
CA TYR A 29 -19.76 2.74 9.14
C TYR A 29 -20.48 1.79 10.09
N THR A 30 -19.81 0.72 10.52
CA THR A 30 -20.33 -0.17 11.55
C THR A 30 -20.53 0.58 12.86
N TYR A 31 -19.61 1.45 13.24
CA TYR A 31 -19.76 2.32 14.40
C TYR A 31 -21.01 3.21 14.29
N LEU A 32 -21.20 3.88 13.15
CA LEU A 32 -22.39 4.70 12.90
C LEU A 32 -23.70 3.90 13.00
N ILE A 33 -23.75 2.72 12.39
CA ILE A 33 -24.93 1.86 12.42
C ILE A 33 -25.22 1.42 13.86
N VAL A 34 -24.22 0.92 14.57
CA VAL A 34 -24.39 0.43 15.95
C VAL A 34 -24.80 1.57 16.89
N HIS A 35 -24.22 2.76 16.74
CA HIS A 35 -24.56 3.92 17.57
C HIS A 35 -25.95 4.51 17.24
N SER A 36 -26.47 4.27 16.04
CA SER A 36 -27.83 4.69 15.65
C SER A 36 -28.94 3.78 16.18
N LEU A 37 -28.60 2.61 16.72
CA LEU A 37 -29.59 1.70 17.28
C LEU A 37 -30.08 2.24 18.63
N PRO A 38 -31.40 2.26 18.89
CA PRO A 38 -31.98 2.78 20.14
C PRO A 38 -31.75 1.87 21.36
N TYR A 39 -30.96 0.80 21.20
CA TYR A 39 -30.67 -0.16 22.26
C TYR A 39 -29.36 0.21 22.94
N ASP A 40 -29.32 0.03 24.26
CA ASP A 40 -28.06 0.11 24.99
C ASP A 40 -27.17 -1.04 24.54
N VAL A 41 -26.22 -0.73 23.65
CA VAL A 41 -25.27 -1.68 23.06
C VAL A 41 -24.55 -2.45 24.15
N GLN A 42 -24.36 -1.84 25.33
CA GLN A 42 -23.72 -2.47 26.47
C GLN A 42 -24.52 -3.64 27.02
N SER A 43 -25.86 -3.56 27.03
CA SER A 43 -26.75 -4.67 27.38
C SER A 43 -26.88 -5.73 26.27
N ALA A 44 -26.76 -5.32 25.00
CA ALA A 44 -26.83 -6.26 23.87
C ALA A 44 -25.55 -7.11 23.74
N LEU A 45 -24.40 -6.58 24.15
CA LEU A 45 -23.12 -7.32 24.14
C LEU A 45 -23.12 -8.54 25.08
N THR A 46 -23.98 -8.57 26.10
CA THR A 46 -24.12 -9.71 27.02
C THR A 46 -25.06 -10.81 26.52
N GLU A 47 -25.80 -10.58 25.43
CA GLU A 47 -26.79 -11.51 24.90
C GLU A 47 -26.35 -12.16 23.59
N TRP A 48 -27.03 -13.25 23.19
CA TRP A 48 -26.83 -13.95 21.92
C TRP A 48 -27.04 -13.06 20.67
N THR A 49 -27.56 -11.84 20.86
CA THR A 49 -27.77 -10.82 19.83
C THR A 49 -26.47 -10.22 19.27
N ILE A 50 -25.33 -10.37 19.95
CA ILE A 50 -24.03 -9.95 19.43
C ILE A 50 -23.57 -10.78 18.21
N ILE A 51 -23.93 -12.07 18.17
CA ILE A 51 -23.49 -13.01 17.13
C ILE A 51 -23.93 -12.55 15.73
N PRO A 52 -25.21 -12.23 15.46
CA PRO A 52 -25.62 -11.75 14.14
C PRO A 52 -24.98 -10.41 13.77
N ILE A 53 -24.69 -9.53 14.73
CA ILE A 53 -23.99 -8.25 14.47
C ILE A 53 -22.55 -8.52 14.01
N VAL A 54 -21.82 -9.36 14.73
CA VAL A 54 -20.44 -9.73 14.38
C VAL A 54 -20.40 -10.47 13.04
N LEU A 55 -21.33 -11.40 12.79
CA LEU A 55 -21.43 -12.09 11.50
C LEU A 55 -21.74 -11.14 10.36
N GLY A 56 -22.68 -10.20 10.56
CA GLY A 56 -23.01 -9.16 9.60
C GLY A 56 -21.78 -8.28 9.28
N PHE A 57 -21.04 -7.86 10.30
CA PHE A 57 -19.80 -7.12 10.14
C PHE A 57 -18.75 -7.90 9.35
N LEU A 58 -18.54 -9.18 9.67
CA LEU A 58 -17.58 -10.02 8.96
C LEU A 58 -17.97 -10.22 7.49
N LEU A 59 -19.26 -10.40 7.18
CA LEU A 59 -19.76 -10.52 5.81
C LEU A 59 -19.59 -9.22 5.03
N VAL A 60 -19.96 -8.07 5.61
CA VAL A 60 -19.77 -6.75 5.00
C VAL A 60 -18.29 -6.44 4.81
N SER A 61 -17.45 -6.76 5.79
CA SER A 61 -16.00 -6.62 5.71
C SER A 61 -15.45 -7.45 4.56
N TRP A 62 -15.81 -8.73 4.49
CA TRP A 62 -15.33 -9.60 3.42
C TRP A 62 -15.76 -9.12 2.04
N GLY A 63 -17.03 -8.76 1.86
CA GLY A 63 -17.55 -8.20 0.60
C GLY A 63 -16.86 -6.89 0.19
N THR A 64 -16.63 -5.99 1.15
CA THR A 64 -15.88 -4.74 0.93
C THR A 64 -14.42 -5.04 0.55
N GLY A 65 -13.81 -6.04 1.19
CA GLY A 65 -12.47 -6.50 0.88
C GLY A 65 -12.29 -7.00 -0.55
N LEU A 66 -13.25 -7.79 -1.05
CA LEU A 66 -13.27 -8.26 -2.43
C LEU A 66 -13.38 -7.08 -3.41
N PHE A 67 -14.31 -6.15 -3.15
CA PHE A 67 -14.46 -4.93 -3.95
C PHE A 67 -13.17 -4.09 -3.99
N LEU A 68 -12.51 -3.92 -2.83
CA LEU A 68 -11.25 -3.19 -2.74
C LEU A 68 -10.10 -3.88 -3.49
N THR A 69 -10.13 -5.20 -3.61
CA THR A 69 -9.14 -5.97 -4.38
C THR A 69 -9.28 -5.66 -5.87
N ASP A 70 -10.51 -5.54 -6.38
CA ASP A 70 -10.77 -5.13 -7.77
C ASP A 70 -10.33 -3.69 -8.03
N VAL A 71 -10.59 -2.78 -7.08
CA VAL A 71 -10.12 -1.40 -7.15
C VAL A 71 -8.59 -1.33 -7.16
N ALA A 72 -7.92 -2.08 -6.29
CA ALA A 72 -6.46 -2.15 -6.23
C ALA A 72 -5.86 -2.66 -7.55
N SER A 73 -6.47 -3.69 -8.15
CA SER A 73 -6.05 -4.23 -9.45
C SER A 73 -6.14 -3.18 -10.57
N ASN A 74 -7.19 -2.35 -10.56
CA ASN A 74 -7.31 -1.24 -11.52
C ASN A 74 -6.27 -0.12 -11.27
N ILE A 75 -5.93 0.15 -10.01
CA ILE A 75 -4.90 1.13 -9.63
C ILE A 75 -3.53 0.63 -10.07
N GLU A 76 -3.20 -0.64 -9.85
CA GLU A 76 -1.97 -1.30 -10.30
C GLU A 76 -1.73 -1.05 -11.79
N VAL A 77 -2.69 -1.39 -12.65
CA VAL A 77 -2.57 -1.22 -14.11
C VAL A 77 -2.32 0.24 -14.48
N ARG A 78 -3.01 1.18 -13.81
CA ARG A 78 -2.83 2.62 -14.05
C ARG A 78 -1.46 3.13 -13.60
N LEU A 79 -1.00 2.71 -12.42
CA LEU A 79 0.30 3.10 -11.90
C LEU A 79 1.43 2.57 -12.78
N GLU A 80 1.31 1.34 -13.27
CA GLU A 80 2.27 0.77 -14.22
C GLU A 80 2.34 1.59 -15.52
N MET A 81 1.20 1.95 -16.11
CA MET A 81 1.15 2.81 -17.30
C MET A 81 1.80 4.18 -17.06
N ILE A 82 1.56 4.79 -15.90
CA ILE A 82 2.16 6.07 -15.52
C ILE A 82 3.68 5.91 -15.39
N PHE A 83 4.13 4.86 -14.70
CA PHE A 83 5.55 4.58 -14.51
C PHE A 83 6.27 4.38 -15.86
N LEU A 84 5.71 3.56 -16.75
CA LEU A 84 6.25 3.35 -18.09
C LEU A 84 6.29 4.65 -18.89
N LYS A 85 5.24 5.47 -18.82
CA LYS A 85 5.23 6.78 -19.49
C LYS A 85 6.33 7.71 -18.94
N LEU A 86 6.53 7.73 -17.62
CA LEU A 86 7.59 8.53 -16.99
C LEU A 86 8.99 8.05 -17.38
N LYS A 87 9.21 6.73 -17.48
CA LYS A 87 10.51 6.14 -17.85
C LYS A 87 10.82 6.27 -19.34
N THR A 88 9.80 6.23 -20.20
CA THR A 88 9.96 6.29 -21.68
C THR A 88 9.88 7.70 -22.26
N THR A 89 9.32 8.68 -21.54
CA THR A 89 9.30 10.06 -22.02
C THR A 89 10.74 10.57 -22.08
N PRO A 90 11.29 10.90 -23.27
CA PRO A 90 12.64 11.45 -23.36
C PRO A 90 12.69 12.71 -22.50
N LYS A 91 13.77 12.89 -21.73
CA LYS A 91 14.05 14.14 -21.00
C LYS A 91 14.16 15.29 -22.00
N GLN A 92 13.03 15.80 -22.47
CA GLN A 92 12.99 17.06 -23.18
C GLN A 92 13.37 18.11 -22.14
N ALA A 93 14.50 18.76 -22.35
CA ALA A 93 14.94 19.91 -21.58
C ALA A 93 13.96 21.07 -21.87
N THR A 94 12.76 21.03 -21.29
CA THR A 94 11.79 22.09 -21.41
C THR A 94 12.09 23.15 -20.36
N ALA A 95 12.50 24.32 -20.83
CA ALA A 95 12.51 25.55 -20.05
C ALA A 95 11.08 25.79 -19.53
N VAL A 96 10.88 25.61 -18.23
CA VAL A 96 9.57 25.72 -17.58
C VAL A 96 9.16 27.19 -17.58
N SER A 97 8.09 27.54 -18.30
CA SER A 97 7.43 28.84 -18.15
C SER A 97 6.63 28.84 -16.84
N PRO A 98 6.74 29.88 -16.01
CA PRO A 98 6.07 29.92 -14.73
C PRO A 98 4.62 30.41 -14.93
N PHE A 99 3.66 29.77 -14.26
CA PHE A 99 2.25 30.19 -14.10
C PHE A 99 1.23 29.78 -15.18
N SER A 100 0.82 28.51 -15.19
CA SER A 100 -0.58 28.17 -15.48
C SER A 100 -1.31 27.73 -14.20
N LEU A 101 -2.57 28.12 -14.04
CA LEU A 101 -3.40 27.79 -12.86
C LEU A 101 -3.60 26.28 -12.65
N LYS A 102 -3.44 25.45 -13.70
CA LYS A 102 -3.38 23.98 -13.58
C LYS A 102 -2.07 23.49 -12.97
N ASP A 103 -0.99 24.26 -13.12
CA ASP A 103 0.28 23.97 -12.46
C ASP A 103 0.23 24.34 -10.98
N ASN A 104 -0.65 25.25 -10.56
CA ASN A 104 -0.79 25.61 -9.15
C ASN A 104 -1.42 24.49 -8.32
N THR A 105 -2.45 23.79 -8.78
CA THR A 105 -3.00 22.64 -8.02
C THR A 105 -2.00 21.49 -7.97
N LEU A 106 -1.30 21.24 -9.09
CA LEU A 106 -0.22 20.26 -9.15
C LEU A 106 0.98 20.69 -8.28
N ALA A 107 1.29 21.99 -8.20
CA ALA A 107 2.35 22.55 -7.37
C ALA A 107 1.99 22.49 -5.89
N THR A 108 0.74 22.76 -5.51
CA THR A 108 0.25 22.60 -4.13
C THR A 108 0.25 21.13 -3.72
N PHE A 109 -0.14 20.22 -4.63
CA PHE A 109 -0.01 18.78 -4.40
C PHE A 109 1.46 18.36 -4.29
N ARG A 110 2.34 18.86 -5.16
CA ARG A 110 3.80 18.67 -5.07
C ARG A 110 4.42 19.33 -3.84
N LEU A 111 3.83 20.39 -3.29
CA LEU A 111 4.28 21.05 -2.06
C LEU A 111 3.84 20.25 -0.85
N LEU A 112 2.58 19.77 -0.79
CA LEU A 112 2.11 18.88 0.27
C LEU A 112 2.88 17.55 0.26
N PHE A 113 3.02 16.96 -0.93
CA PHE A 113 3.85 15.78 -1.15
C PHE A 113 5.33 16.08 -0.92
N GLY A 114 5.77 17.29 -1.21
CA GLY A 114 7.12 17.80 -0.98
C GLY A 114 7.43 18.00 0.51
N TRP A 115 6.46 18.46 1.30
CA TRP A 115 6.55 18.57 2.76
C TRP A 115 6.56 17.19 3.42
N LEU A 116 5.74 16.25 2.91
CA LEU A 116 5.83 14.83 3.27
C LEU A 116 7.18 14.24 2.88
N LEU A 117 7.72 14.59 1.71
CA LEU A 117 9.06 14.22 1.26
C LEU A 117 10.18 14.92 2.05
N ILE A 118 9.98 16.12 2.60
CA ILE A 118 10.96 16.83 3.45
C ILE A 118 11.04 16.16 4.83
N LEU A 119 9.89 15.78 5.40
CA LEU A 119 9.82 14.89 6.56
C LEU A 119 10.48 13.54 6.26
N PHE A 120 10.32 13.04 5.02
CA PHE A 120 11.01 11.85 4.51
C PHE A 120 12.50 12.08 4.22
N ASN A 121 12.93 13.31 3.94
CA ASN A 121 14.34 13.65 3.67
C ASN A 121 15.16 13.58 4.97
N CYS A 122 14.53 13.72 6.15
CA CYS A 122 15.13 13.30 7.41
C CYS A 122 15.32 11.77 7.49
N TRP A 123 14.43 10.99 6.89
CA TRP A 123 14.52 9.53 6.81
C TRP A 123 15.50 9.06 5.72
N GLU A 124 15.59 9.72 4.56
CA GLU A 124 16.68 9.54 3.58
C GLU A 124 18.03 10.12 4.08
N LEU A 125 18.04 11.13 4.95
CA LEU A 125 19.26 11.53 5.66
C LEU A 125 19.73 10.47 6.67
N LEU A 126 18.81 9.65 7.20
CA LEU A 126 19.12 8.54 8.10
C LEU A 126 19.46 7.25 7.35
N LEU A 127 18.62 6.83 6.40
CA LEU A 127 18.79 5.61 5.61
C LEU A 127 19.66 5.83 4.37
N GLY A 128 19.49 6.94 3.66
CA GLY A 128 20.29 7.28 2.49
C GLY A 128 21.72 7.64 2.87
N LYS A 129 22.00 8.16 4.09
CA LYS A 129 23.37 8.21 4.61
C LYS A 129 23.91 6.81 4.90
N PHE A 130 23.10 5.92 5.49
CA PHE A 130 23.49 4.52 5.73
C PHE A 130 23.73 3.71 4.44
N VAL A 131 22.92 3.92 3.40
CA VAL A 131 23.00 3.24 2.10
C VAL A 131 24.09 3.88 1.23
N ARG A 132 24.23 5.21 1.24
CA ARG A 132 25.30 5.92 0.51
C ARG A 132 26.66 5.72 1.15
N ASP A 133 26.75 5.60 2.47
CA ASP A 133 27.97 5.20 3.17
C ASP A 133 28.34 3.73 2.87
N ARG A 134 27.34 2.87 2.56
CA ARG A 134 27.58 1.51 2.04
C ARG A 134 28.03 1.51 0.57
N ILE A 135 27.43 2.34 -0.28
CA ILE A 135 27.74 2.40 -1.72
C ILE A 135 29.09 3.08 -2.00
N ASN A 136 29.49 4.05 -1.17
CA ASN A 136 30.78 4.75 -1.33
C ASN A 136 32.00 3.97 -0.80
N ASP A 137 31.79 2.82 -0.16
CA ASP A 137 32.89 1.95 0.24
C ASP A 137 33.33 1.17 -1.01
N LYS A 138 34.49 1.54 -1.60
CA LYS A 138 34.97 1.04 -2.91
C LYS A 138 35.13 -0.50 -2.99
N SER A 139 35.04 -1.21 -1.88
CA SER A 139 34.95 -2.68 -1.83
C SER A 139 33.56 -3.23 -2.16
N VAL A 140 32.51 -2.39 -2.21
CA VAL A 140 31.12 -2.80 -2.45
C VAL A 140 30.82 -2.93 -3.94
N ASP A 141 31.51 -2.22 -4.84
CA ASP A 141 31.28 -2.38 -6.29
C ASP A 141 31.60 -3.80 -6.77
N GLN A 142 32.72 -4.39 -6.34
CA GLN A 142 33.07 -5.79 -6.66
C GLN A 142 32.18 -6.81 -5.94
N LEU A 143 31.83 -6.53 -4.68
CA LEU A 143 30.91 -7.37 -3.91
C LEU A 143 29.49 -7.33 -4.50
N SER A 144 29.13 -6.21 -5.13
CA SER A 144 27.85 -6.02 -5.80
C SER A 144 27.80 -6.80 -7.10
N GLU A 145 28.85 -6.78 -7.94
CA GLU A 145 28.89 -7.58 -9.17
C GLU A 145 28.79 -9.08 -8.88
N GLU A 146 29.59 -9.60 -7.95
CA GLU A 146 29.50 -11.02 -7.56
C GLU A 146 28.15 -11.37 -6.92
N PHE A 147 27.54 -10.44 -6.18
CA PHE A 147 26.23 -10.64 -5.58
C PHE A 147 25.14 -10.68 -6.65
N TYR A 148 25.13 -9.72 -7.58
CA TYR A 148 24.18 -9.65 -8.68
C TYR A 148 24.30 -10.85 -9.60
N ASP A 149 25.52 -11.31 -9.89
CA ASP A 149 25.75 -12.52 -10.69
C ASP A 149 25.28 -13.79 -9.95
N ARG A 150 25.52 -13.90 -8.64
CA ARG A 150 24.95 -14.99 -7.82
C ARG A 150 23.43 -14.92 -7.74
N TRP A 151 22.87 -13.72 -7.65
CA TRP A 151 21.44 -13.48 -7.59
C TRP A 151 20.74 -13.85 -8.90
N ALA A 152 21.26 -13.39 -10.04
CA ALA A 152 20.78 -13.75 -11.37
C ALA A 152 20.83 -15.27 -11.57
N ARG A 153 21.96 -15.91 -11.18
CA ARG A 153 22.07 -17.37 -11.20
C ARG A 153 21.02 -18.05 -10.32
N TYR A 154 20.78 -17.54 -9.10
CA TYR A 154 19.75 -18.05 -8.19
C TYR A 154 18.33 -17.93 -8.77
N LEU A 155 17.99 -16.77 -9.34
CA LEU A 155 16.70 -16.53 -9.98
C LEU A 155 16.45 -17.45 -11.19
N ALA A 156 17.51 -17.76 -11.93
CA ALA A 156 17.49 -18.67 -13.07
C ALA A 156 17.42 -20.16 -12.67
N ILE A 157 17.62 -20.52 -11.39
CA ILE A 157 17.54 -21.92 -10.96
C ILE A 157 16.10 -22.42 -11.11
N CYS A 158 15.89 -23.30 -12.07
CA CYS A 158 14.72 -24.16 -12.10
C CYS A 158 14.95 -25.33 -11.12
N ILE A 159 14.65 -25.13 -9.83
CA ILE A 159 14.57 -26.25 -8.89
C ILE A 159 13.41 -27.11 -9.34
N SER A 160 13.62 -28.43 -9.54
CA SER A 160 12.72 -29.57 -9.85
C SER A 160 11.18 -29.39 -9.89
N THR A 161 10.61 -28.42 -9.17
CA THR A 161 9.28 -27.86 -9.40
C THR A 161 9.18 -27.19 -10.77
N LYS A 162 8.09 -27.42 -11.50
CA LYS A 162 7.82 -26.94 -12.87
C LYS A 162 7.85 -25.41 -13.08
N GLU A 163 8.17 -24.60 -12.06
CA GLU A 163 8.09 -23.14 -12.08
C GLU A 163 9.43 -22.53 -11.60
N PRO A 164 10.04 -21.61 -12.39
CA PRO A 164 11.32 -20.99 -12.04
C PRO A 164 11.19 -20.08 -10.81
N VAL A 165 12.28 -19.94 -10.04
CA VAL A 165 12.29 -19.16 -8.78
C VAL A 165 11.91 -17.70 -9.00
N ILE A 166 12.36 -17.09 -10.11
CA ILE A 166 11.99 -15.72 -10.48
C ILE A 166 10.48 -15.50 -10.59
N VAL A 167 9.71 -16.49 -11.09
CA VAL A 167 8.25 -16.37 -11.20
C VAL A 167 7.58 -16.43 -9.82
N LYS A 168 8.08 -17.29 -8.92
CA LYS A 168 7.59 -17.35 -7.53
C LYS A 168 7.86 -16.04 -6.78
N TYR A 169 9.06 -15.48 -6.97
CA TYR A 169 9.46 -14.21 -6.36
C TYR A 169 8.63 -13.04 -6.91
N TYR A 170 8.46 -12.98 -8.24
CA TYR A 170 7.61 -12.01 -8.91
C TYR A 170 6.16 -12.06 -8.38
N ARG A 171 5.57 -13.25 -8.26
CA ARG A 171 4.22 -13.43 -7.69
C ARG A 171 4.15 -12.96 -6.24
N GLY A 172 5.21 -13.21 -5.45
CA GLY A 172 5.30 -12.74 -4.07
C GLY A 172 5.27 -11.22 -3.97
N ILE A 173 6.09 -10.53 -4.76
CA ILE A 173 6.13 -9.07 -4.80
C ILE A 173 4.80 -8.50 -5.31
N LEU A 174 4.24 -9.08 -6.36
CA LEU A 174 2.96 -8.64 -6.92
C LEU A 174 1.84 -8.74 -5.90
N ASN A 175 1.75 -9.86 -5.16
CA ASN A 175 0.75 -10.05 -4.12
C ASN A 175 0.92 -9.04 -2.97
N ARG A 176 2.16 -8.76 -2.56
CA ARG A 176 2.45 -7.74 -1.55
C ARG A 176 2.03 -6.35 -2.02
N PHE A 177 2.41 -5.99 -3.25
CA PHE A 177 2.07 -4.71 -3.86
C PHE A 177 0.55 -4.51 -3.95
N ARG A 178 -0.19 -5.54 -4.40
CA ARG A 178 -1.66 -5.53 -4.41
C ARG A 178 -2.25 -5.32 -3.03
N PHE A 179 -1.75 -6.05 -2.04
CA PHE A 179 -2.20 -5.90 -0.66
C PHE A 179 -1.98 -4.47 -0.14
N GLU A 180 -0.81 -3.88 -0.39
CA GLU A 180 -0.51 -2.49 -0.03
C GLU A 180 -1.49 -1.50 -0.68
N LEU A 181 -1.78 -1.65 -1.98
CA LEU A 181 -2.79 -0.86 -2.68
C LEU A 181 -4.21 -1.04 -2.12
N THR A 182 -4.59 -2.27 -1.75
CA THR A 182 -5.89 -2.56 -1.13
C THR A 182 -6.00 -1.89 0.24
N ILE A 183 -4.94 -1.90 1.05
CA ILE A 183 -4.90 -1.21 2.34
C ILE A 183 -4.97 0.31 2.16
N ILE A 184 -4.27 0.88 1.17
CA ILE A 184 -4.37 2.32 0.84
C ILE A 184 -5.83 2.68 0.53
N ALA A 185 -6.49 1.92 -0.34
CA ALA A 185 -7.89 2.15 -0.69
C ALA A 185 -8.82 1.98 0.52
N ALA A 186 -8.57 0.99 1.38
CA ALA A 186 -9.30 0.80 2.63
C ALA A 186 -9.19 2.01 3.57
N ILE A 187 -7.97 2.53 3.76
CA ILE A 187 -7.73 3.71 4.61
C ILE A 187 -8.45 4.94 4.04
N CYS A 188 -8.49 5.12 2.72
CA CYS A 188 -9.25 6.21 2.10
C CYS A 188 -10.76 6.10 2.38
N ILE A 189 -11.36 4.91 2.25
CA ILE A 189 -12.78 4.70 2.59
C ILE A 189 -13.03 4.90 4.08
N MET A 190 -12.13 4.38 4.92
CA MET A 190 -12.18 4.55 6.37
C MET A 190 -12.16 6.04 6.77
N LEU A 191 -11.31 6.85 6.13
CA LEU A 191 -11.26 8.30 6.36
C LEU A 191 -12.59 8.99 6.03
N LEU A 192 -13.26 8.59 4.95
CA LEU A 192 -14.59 9.09 4.60
C LEU A 192 -15.64 8.70 5.64
N GLY A 193 -15.60 7.46 6.12
CA GLY A 193 -16.48 7.00 7.20
C GLY A 193 -16.22 7.75 8.51
N HIS A 194 -14.95 8.02 8.84
CA HIS A 194 -14.58 8.80 10.02
C HIS A 194 -15.03 10.27 9.90
N LEU A 195 -14.96 10.86 8.70
CA LEU A 195 -15.52 12.18 8.43
C LEU A 195 -17.04 12.21 8.69
N ALA A 196 -17.76 11.16 8.26
CA ALA A 196 -19.19 11.03 8.54
C ALA A 196 -19.49 10.91 10.05
N ILE A 197 -18.66 10.18 10.81
CA ILE A 197 -18.72 10.16 12.28
C ILE A 197 -18.55 11.57 12.86
N CYS A 198 -17.56 12.33 12.39
CA CYS A 198 -17.34 13.68 12.87
C CYS A 198 -18.56 14.58 12.58
N ILE A 199 -19.09 14.56 11.35
CA ILE A 199 -20.24 15.41 10.99
C ILE A 199 -21.49 15.06 11.82
N THR A 200 -21.74 13.77 12.07
CA THR A 200 -22.90 13.31 12.85
C THR A 200 -22.76 13.59 14.35
N HIS A 201 -21.57 13.45 14.92
CA HIS A 201 -21.33 13.76 16.34
C HIS A 201 -21.19 15.25 16.63
N GLU A 202 -20.84 16.09 15.67
CA GLU A 202 -20.74 17.54 15.88
C GLU A 202 -22.10 18.12 16.27
N GLN A 203 -23.19 17.54 15.73
CA GLN A 203 -24.56 17.88 16.09
C GLN A 203 -24.92 17.51 17.54
N THR A 204 -24.16 16.62 18.19
CA THR A 204 -24.43 16.12 19.55
C THR A 204 -23.45 16.62 20.63
N SER A 205 -22.57 17.57 20.27
CA SER A 205 -21.88 18.55 21.15
C SER A 205 -20.63 18.16 21.97
N ASN A 206 -19.80 17.19 21.56
CA ASN A 206 -18.49 17.01 22.24
C ASN A 206 -17.40 16.31 21.40
N ILE A 207 -17.02 16.88 20.26
CA ILE A 207 -15.86 16.40 19.50
C ILE A 207 -14.57 16.94 20.11
N ASP A 208 -13.70 16.03 20.55
CA ASP A 208 -12.33 16.33 20.94
C ASP A 208 -11.45 16.45 19.68
N TRP A 209 -11.40 17.65 19.10
CA TRP A 209 -10.59 17.97 17.92
C TRP A 209 -9.10 17.62 18.08
N GLY A 210 -8.58 17.60 19.32
CA GLY A 210 -7.21 17.19 19.62
C GLY A 210 -6.98 15.72 19.30
N LYS A 211 -7.90 14.84 19.74
CA LYS A 211 -7.84 13.40 19.44
C LYS A 211 -8.07 13.12 17.95
N THR A 212 -9.04 13.78 17.33
CA THR A 212 -9.34 13.61 15.90
C THR A 212 -8.16 14.03 15.02
N SER A 213 -7.54 15.18 15.31
CA SER A 213 -6.37 15.65 14.54
C SER A 213 -5.15 14.74 14.71
N LEU A 214 -4.88 14.24 15.92
CA LEU A 214 -3.81 13.26 16.15
C LEU A 214 -4.06 11.96 15.38
N TYR A 215 -5.29 11.45 15.41
CA TYR A 215 -5.69 10.26 14.67
C TYR A 215 -5.49 10.43 13.15
N LEU A 216 -5.99 11.54 12.59
CA LEU A 216 -5.80 11.87 11.17
C LEU A 216 -4.32 12.02 10.81
N GLY A 217 -3.51 12.65 11.68
CA GLY A 217 -2.07 12.77 11.50
C GLY A 217 -1.37 11.42 11.39
N ILE A 218 -1.68 10.47 12.29
CA ILE A 218 -1.13 9.11 12.25
C ILE A 218 -1.54 8.40 10.94
N LEU A 219 -2.79 8.53 10.53
CA LEU A 219 -3.26 7.92 9.28
C LEU A 219 -2.56 8.48 8.04
N ILE A 220 -2.33 9.78 7.98
CA ILE A 220 -1.60 10.42 6.87
C ILE A 220 -0.17 9.87 6.80
N VAL A 221 0.49 9.69 7.95
CA VAL A 221 1.84 9.09 8.01
C VAL A 221 1.83 7.65 7.50
N ILE A 222 0.89 6.82 7.95
CA ILE A 222 0.73 5.43 7.49
C ILE A 222 0.46 5.39 5.99
N LEU A 223 -0.46 6.23 5.49
CA LEU A 223 -0.82 6.30 4.09
C LEU A 223 0.38 6.68 3.22
N THR A 224 1.16 7.67 3.67
CA THR A 224 2.39 8.09 2.99
C THR A 224 3.41 6.96 2.92
N PHE A 225 3.63 6.25 4.03
CA PHE A 225 4.53 5.10 4.07
C PHE A 225 4.10 4.01 3.10
N LEU A 226 2.80 3.67 3.07
CA LEU A 226 2.25 2.67 2.15
C LEU A 226 2.40 3.08 0.69
N PHE A 227 2.16 4.35 0.34
CA PHE A 227 2.38 4.83 -1.02
C PHE A 227 3.84 4.67 -1.46
N ILE A 228 4.79 4.95 -0.58
CA ILE A 228 6.23 4.81 -0.88
C ILE A 228 6.61 3.35 -1.13
N GLU A 229 6.15 2.43 -0.27
CA GLU A 229 6.38 0.99 -0.47
C GLU A 229 5.72 0.50 -1.76
N ALA A 230 4.51 1.00 -2.09
CA ALA A 230 3.85 0.68 -3.34
C ALA A 230 4.67 1.13 -4.57
N PHE A 231 5.24 2.34 -4.56
CA PHE A 231 6.11 2.79 -5.66
C PHE A 231 7.38 1.95 -5.81
N LYS A 232 8.05 1.59 -4.71
CA LYS A 232 9.20 0.67 -4.74
C LYS A 232 8.81 -0.70 -5.28
N GLY A 233 7.61 -1.17 -4.94
CA GLY A 233 7.04 -2.41 -5.47
C GLY A 233 6.93 -2.39 -6.99
N ILE A 234 6.45 -1.29 -7.57
CA ILE A 234 6.34 -1.13 -9.04
C ILE A 234 7.71 -1.15 -9.71
N GLU A 235 8.67 -0.40 -9.16
CA GLU A 235 10.03 -0.33 -9.71
C GLU A 235 10.66 -1.73 -9.75
N LEU A 236 10.60 -2.45 -8.62
CA LEU A 236 11.11 -3.81 -8.52
C LEU A 236 10.38 -4.79 -9.45
N LEU A 237 9.05 -4.67 -9.58
CA LEU A 237 8.27 -5.49 -10.51
C LEU A 237 8.66 -5.24 -11.97
N HIS A 238 8.96 -4.00 -12.32
CA HIS A 238 9.40 -3.64 -13.66
C HIS A 238 10.78 -4.22 -13.97
N ASP A 239 11.74 -4.08 -13.06
CA ASP A 239 13.10 -4.59 -13.24
C ASP A 239 13.11 -6.12 -13.35
N LEU A 240 12.36 -6.81 -12.49
CA LEU A 240 12.19 -8.27 -12.57
C LEU A 240 11.53 -8.71 -13.88
N ARG A 241 10.62 -7.90 -14.43
CA ARG A 241 9.99 -8.20 -15.73
C ARG A 241 11.00 -8.09 -16.87
N GLN A 242 11.87 -7.08 -16.84
CA GLN A 242 12.94 -6.93 -17.82
C GLN A 242 13.90 -8.12 -17.74
N GLU A 243 14.37 -8.46 -16.54
CA GLU A 243 15.28 -9.61 -16.31
C GLU A 243 14.66 -10.93 -16.80
N LEU A 244 13.35 -11.12 -16.60
CA LEU A 244 12.62 -12.30 -17.07
C LEU A 244 12.53 -12.37 -18.61
N ILE A 245 12.34 -11.23 -19.28
CA ILE A 245 12.33 -11.14 -20.76
C ILE A 245 13.72 -11.46 -21.30
N ASP A 246 14.77 -10.88 -20.73
CA ASP A 246 16.15 -11.07 -21.17
C ASP A 246 16.55 -12.54 -21.03
N THR A 247 16.27 -13.16 -19.89
CA THR A 247 16.54 -14.59 -19.63
C THR A 247 15.79 -15.52 -20.59
N CYS A 248 14.59 -15.13 -21.04
CA CYS A 248 13.85 -15.90 -22.03
C CYS A 248 14.42 -15.74 -23.45
N SER A 249 14.92 -14.56 -23.80
CA SER A 249 15.53 -14.28 -25.10
C SER A 249 16.86 -15.00 -25.32
N GLU A 250 17.66 -15.21 -24.27
CA GLU A 250 18.93 -15.96 -24.35
C GLU A 250 18.72 -17.47 -24.59
N LYS A 251 17.55 -18.00 -24.27
CA LYS A 251 17.22 -19.43 -24.39
C LYS A 251 16.55 -19.80 -25.71
N SER A 252 16.12 -18.82 -26.51
CA SER A 252 15.47 -19.02 -27.81
C SER A 252 16.45 -18.95 -28.97
#